data_AF-A0A536BZ73-F1
#
_entry.id   AF-A0A536BZ73-F1
#
_cell.length_a   1.000
_cell.length_b   1.000
_cell.length_c   1.000
_cell.angle_alpha   90.00
_cell.angle_beta   90.00
_cell.angle_gamma   90.00
#
_symmetry.space_group_name_H-M   'P 1'
#
loop_
_entity.id
_entity.type
_entity.pdbx_description
1 polymer ?
#
loop_
_entity_poly.entity_id
_entity_poly.type
_entity_poly.pdbx_seq_one_letter_code
_entity_poly.pdbx_strand_id
1 'polypeptide(L)'
;MRPRITRSISIVRRALGVLLIVILAGCSNGVVAPASAGGVESLPPALQAWAAFPITASPRPLVFPGGFGTSPDGPRGVYGDENAKLALLGGAFDPPAHLPAGPAIADGFPIISADKAFDLLHPHPGTIAGIRLTMTDARLGNATFGSDRGERSLPAWLFSFTHVDGPIPVLAVGPAAQWYPSALVGHAGQPY
;
A
#
# COMPACT_ATOMS: atom_id res chain seq x y z
N MET A 1 -45.72 -2.06 47.43
CA MET A 1 -44.70 -2.79 46.63
C MET A 1 -44.63 -2.13 45.26
N ARG A 2 -43.41 -1.83 44.77
CA ARG A 2 -43.01 -0.82 43.72
C ARG A 2 -42.48 0.52 44.29
N PRO A 3 -41.44 1.11 43.66
CA PRO A 3 -40.23 1.52 44.36
C PRO A 3 -40.12 3.03 44.64
N ARG A 4 -39.30 3.34 45.66
CA ARG A 4 -39.03 4.68 46.19
C ARG A 4 -38.02 5.41 45.29
N ILE A 5 -38.43 6.55 44.74
CA ILE A 5 -37.60 7.49 43.99
C ILE A 5 -36.80 8.33 45.00
N THR A 6 -35.48 8.34 44.91
CA THR A 6 -34.63 9.29 45.65
C THR A 6 -34.01 10.26 44.65
N ARG A 7 -34.58 11.46 44.54
CA ARG A 7 -33.91 12.65 44.01
C ARG A 7 -33.46 13.47 45.22
N SER A 8 -32.16 13.71 45.35
CA SER A 8 -31.63 14.72 46.27
C SER A 8 -30.79 15.70 45.47
N ILE A 9 -31.40 16.87 45.26
CA ILE A 9 -30.79 18.10 44.78
C ILE A 9 -30.24 18.81 46.03
N SER A 10 -28.99 19.23 46.01
CA SER A 10 -28.51 20.25 46.94
C SER A 10 -27.37 21.07 46.33
N ILE A 11 -27.81 22.17 45.72
CA ILE A 11 -27.04 23.40 45.46
C ILE A 11 -26.61 23.99 46.80
N VAL A 12 -25.32 24.26 47.02
CA VAL A 12 -24.90 25.41 47.86
C VAL A 12 -23.63 26.03 47.28
N ARG A 13 -23.66 27.37 47.27
CA ARG A 13 -22.87 28.35 46.52
C ARG A 13 -21.98 29.09 47.54
N ARG A 14 -20.79 29.56 47.12
CA ARG A 14 -20.02 30.72 47.66
C ARG A 14 -19.26 30.48 48.98
N ALA A 15 -18.08 31.06 49.28
CA ALA A 15 -17.13 31.91 48.56
C ALA A 15 -15.88 32.17 49.48
N LEU A 16 -14.72 32.43 48.85
CA LEU A 16 -13.68 33.43 49.18
C LEU A 16 -12.84 33.37 50.49
N GLY A 17 -11.51 33.57 50.35
CA GLY A 17 -10.63 34.21 51.36
C GLY A 17 -9.32 33.47 51.68
N VAL A 18 -8.27 33.55 50.85
CA VAL A 18 -7.02 34.34 51.02
C VAL A 18 -6.17 34.04 52.28
N LEU A 19 -4.98 33.44 52.09
CA LEU A 19 -3.70 33.70 52.79
C LEU A 19 -2.57 32.93 52.05
N LEU A 20 -1.80 33.49 51.11
CA LEU A 20 -0.64 34.39 51.22
C LEU A 20 0.55 33.79 51.99
N ILE A 21 1.50 33.16 51.27
CA ILE A 21 2.91 33.09 51.67
C ILE A 21 3.78 33.48 50.47
N VAL A 22 4.59 34.51 50.72
CA VAL A 22 5.49 35.28 49.87
C VAL A 22 6.93 34.83 50.18
N ILE A 23 7.77 34.59 49.17
CA ILE A 23 9.23 34.90 49.13
C ILE A 23 9.64 34.99 47.63
N LEU A 24 9.79 36.18 47.00
CA LEU A 24 11.03 36.98 46.75
C LEU A 24 12.23 36.15 46.24
N ALA A 25 13.06 36.53 45.26
CA ALA A 25 13.24 37.70 44.41
C ALA A 25 14.29 37.34 43.34
N GLY A 26 14.33 38.05 42.20
CA GLY A 26 15.48 38.01 41.28
C GLY A 26 15.15 38.42 39.86
N CYS A 27 14.96 39.72 39.62
CA CYS A 27 14.86 40.30 38.28
C CYS A 27 16.17 40.10 37.52
N SER A 28 16.11 39.57 36.30
CA SER A 28 17.04 39.98 35.24
C SER A 28 16.24 40.21 33.97
N ASN A 29 16.35 41.43 33.43
CA ASN A 29 15.84 41.81 32.13
C ASN A 29 16.68 41.10 31.06
N GLY A 30 16.43 39.82 30.85
CA GLY A 30 16.86 39.13 29.66
C GLY A 30 15.93 39.53 28.53
N VAL A 31 16.40 40.37 27.61
CA VAL A 31 15.86 40.42 26.26
C VAL A 31 15.73 38.96 25.83
N VAL A 32 14.50 38.48 25.62
CA VAL A 32 14.27 37.19 24.98
C VAL A 32 14.80 37.39 23.57
N ALA A 33 16.06 37.04 23.36
CA ALA A 33 16.59 36.87 22.03
C ALA A 33 15.61 35.93 21.32
N PRO A 34 15.14 36.26 20.09
CA PRO A 34 14.36 35.29 19.33
C PRO A 34 15.19 34.02 19.34
N ALA A 35 14.57 32.90 19.76
CA ALA A 35 15.20 31.60 19.70
C ALA A 35 15.84 31.49 18.32
N SER A 36 17.17 31.51 18.31
CA SER A 36 17.98 31.30 17.12
C SER A 36 17.35 30.12 16.39
N ALA A 37 16.98 30.31 15.13
CA ALA A 37 16.38 29.27 14.29
C ALA A 37 17.15 27.96 14.50
N GLY A 38 16.61 27.11 15.36
CA GLY A 38 17.20 25.83 15.72
C GLY A 38 17.25 25.04 14.44
N GLY A 39 18.45 24.53 14.12
CA GLY A 39 18.73 23.84 12.87
C GLY A 39 17.63 22.86 12.52
N VAL A 40 17.27 22.82 11.23
CA VAL A 40 16.30 21.87 10.70
C VAL A 40 16.77 20.48 11.11
N GLU A 41 16.10 19.88 12.07
CA GLU A 41 16.33 18.49 12.44
C GLU A 41 16.11 17.67 11.17
N SER A 42 17.16 16.98 10.71
CA SER A 42 17.08 16.27 9.44
C SER A 42 15.98 15.21 9.55
N LEU A 43 15.07 15.17 8.57
CA LEU A 43 14.04 14.14 8.54
C LEU A 43 14.68 12.75 8.63
N PRO A 44 14.10 11.82 9.41
CA PRO A 44 14.49 10.41 9.37
C PRO A 44 14.55 9.89 7.91
N PRO A 45 15.48 9.00 7.55
CA PRO A 45 15.64 8.52 6.16
C PRO A 45 14.35 8.01 5.53
N ALA A 46 13.49 7.36 6.33
CA ALA A 46 12.18 6.91 5.91
C ALA A 46 11.26 8.06 5.45
N LEU A 47 11.25 9.20 6.14
CA LEU A 47 10.47 10.38 5.75
C LEU A 47 11.14 11.14 4.61
N GLN A 48 12.47 11.20 4.59
CA GLN A 48 13.23 11.83 3.53
C GLN A 48 12.95 11.19 2.16
N ALA A 49 12.74 9.86 2.12
CA ALA A 49 12.40 9.15 0.90
C ALA A 49 11.07 9.59 0.26
N TRP A 50 10.17 10.20 1.06
CA TRP A 50 8.88 10.71 0.60
C TRP A 50 8.89 12.20 0.25
N ALA A 51 9.99 12.90 0.48
CA ALA A 51 10.09 14.34 0.20
C ALA A 51 9.84 14.68 -1.28
N ALA A 52 10.15 13.74 -2.19
CA ALA A 52 9.96 13.89 -3.64
C ALA A 52 8.57 13.42 -4.13
N PHE A 53 7.67 12.97 -3.24
CA PHE A 53 6.34 12.54 -3.66
C PHE A 53 5.55 13.74 -4.22
N PRO A 54 5.07 13.68 -5.48
CA PRO A 54 4.49 14.84 -6.14
C PRO A 54 3.01 15.04 -5.73
N ILE A 55 2.79 15.54 -4.51
CA ILE A 55 1.44 15.70 -3.94
C ILE A 55 0.51 16.59 -4.80
N THR A 56 1.07 17.51 -5.59
CA THR A 56 0.35 18.47 -6.44
C THR A 56 0.23 18.05 -7.91
N ALA A 57 0.78 16.88 -8.31
CA ALA A 57 0.62 16.40 -9.69
C ALA A 57 -0.85 16.08 -10.02
N SER A 58 -1.21 16.23 -11.30
CA SER A 58 -2.55 15.92 -11.81
C SER A 58 -2.44 15.11 -13.12
N PRO A 59 -2.84 13.81 -13.11
CA PRO A 59 -3.22 13.04 -11.94
C PRO A 59 -2.03 12.77 -11.01
N ARG A 60 -2.27 12.76 -9.70
CA ARG A 60 -1.24 12.36 -8.73
C ARG A 60 -0.97 10.85 -8.88
N PRO A 61 0.28 10.39 -8.96
CA PRO A 61 0.58 8.96 -9.08
C PRO A 61 0.03 8.14 -7.90
N LEU A 62 -0.18 6.84 -8.13
CA LEU A 62 -0.59 5.88 -7.11
C LEU A 62 0.64 5.32 -6.40
N VAL A 63 0.54 5.13 -5.09
CA VAL A 63 1.53 4.36 -4.34
C VAL A 63 0.89 3.06 -3.89
N PHE A 64 1.62 1.96 -4.02
CA PHE A 64 1.18 0.61 -3.65
C PHE A 64 1.99 0.14 -2.44
N PRO A 65 1.56 0.45 -1.20
CA PRO A 65 2.29 0.07 0.01
C PRO A 65 2.28 -1.46 0.15
N GLY A 66 3.48 -2.06 0.19
CA GLY A 66 3.65 -3.53 0.24
C GLY A 66 3.97 -4.20 -1.10
N GLY A 67 4.15 -3.41 -2.18
CA GLY A 67 4.37 -3.93 -3.54
C GLY A 67 3.08 -4.45 -4.17
N PHE A 68 3.17 -5.18 -5.30
CA PHE A 68 2.01 -5.81 -5.95
C PHE A 68 1.50 -7.07 -5.21
N GLY A 69 1.80 -7.19 -3.92
CA GLY A 69 1.58 -8.36 -3.11
C GLY A 69 0.11 -8.57 -2.77
N THR A 70 -0.53 -9.47 -3.52
CA THR A 70 -1.85 -10.07 -3.30
C THR A 70 -3.04 -9.12 -3.48
N SER A 71 -3.72 -9.28 -4.62
CA SER A 71 -5.10 -8.82 -4.78
C SER A 71 -6.05 -9.78 -4.04
N PRO A 72 -7.11 -9.30 -3.36
CA PRO A 72 -8.16 -10.18 -2.83
C PRO A 72 -8.93 -10.92 -3.95
N ASP A 73 -8.82 -10.45 -5.20
CA ASP A 73 -9.38 -11.09 -6.39
C ASP A 73 -8.44 -12.17 -6.98
N GLY A 74 -7.37 -12.52 -6.26
CA GLY A 74 -6.45 -13.58 -6.63
C GLY A 74 -7.07 -14.98 -6.57
N PRO A 75 -6.29 -16.02 -6.89
CA PRO A 75 -6.78 -17.38 -6.90
C PRO A 75 -7.37 -17.81 -5.57
N ARG A 76 -8.56 -18.43 -5.62
CA ARG A 76 -9.27 -18.94 -4.42
C ARG A 76 -8.73 -20.28 -3.94
N GLY A 77 -7.99 -20.98 -4.79
CA GLY A 77 -7.38 -22.26 -4.46
C GLY A 77 -6.70 -22.90 -5.65
N VAL A 78 -6.10 -24.06 -5.39
CA VAL A 78 -5.55 -24.96 -6.40
C VAL A 78 -6.25 -26.30 -6.23
N TYR A 79 -6.67 -26.89 -7.34
CA TYR A 79 -7.31 -28.19 -7.40
C TYR A 79 -6.34 -29.23 -7.95
N GLY A 80 -6.54 -30.49 -7.56
CA GLY A 80 -5.67 -31.58 -8.01
C GLY A 80 -4.47 -31.80 -7.08
N ASP A 81 -3.34 -32.17 -7.67
CA ASP A 81 -2.15 -32.66 -6.97
C ASP A 81 -1.37 -31.54 -6.25
N GLU A 82 -0.66 -31.86 -5.16
CA GLU A 82 0.20 -30.97 -4.37
C GLU A 82 1.22 -30.24 -5.24
N ASN A 83 1.62 -30.89 -6.32
CA ASN A 83 2.47 -30.40 -7.38
C ASN A 83 1.96 -29.11 -8.05
N ALA A 84 0.66 -28.98 -8.30
CA ALA A 84 0.09 -27.75 -8.88
C ALA A 84 0.19 -26.57 -7.90
N LYS A 85 0.05 -26.85 -6.60
CA LYS A 85 0.20 -25.84 -5.54
C LYS A 85 1.65 -25.38 -5.43
N LEU A 86 2.61 -26.30 -5.51
CA LEU A 86 4.03 -25.96 -5.54
C LEU A 86 4.40 -25.14 -6.78
N ALA A 87 3.87 -25.51 -7.96
CA ALA A 87 4.09 -24.75 -9.18
C ALA A 87 3.52 -23.33 -9.11
N LEU A 88 2.31 -23.14 -8.55
CA LEU A 88 1.73 -21.81 -8.31
C LEU A 88 2.59 -20.97 -7.35
N LEU A 89 2.99 -21.54 -6.20
CA LEU A 89 3.79 -20.84 -5.20
C LEU A 89 5.21 -20.53 -5.70
N GLY A 90 5.76 -21.37 -6.57
CA GLY A 90 7.08 -21.21 -7.17
C GLY A 90 7.12 -20.35 -8.44
N GLY A 91 5.96 -19.86 -8.91
CA GLY A 91 5.87 -19.10 -10.16
C GLY A 91 6.26 -19.91 -11.40
N ALA A 92 6.02 -21.22 -11.40
CA ALA A 92 6.39 -22.11 -12.49
C ALA A 92 5.24 -22.19 -13.53
N PHE A 93 5.26 -21.28 -14.50
CA PHE A 93 4.22 -21.14 -15.52
C PHE A 93 4.77 -21.43 -16.91
N ASP A 94 4.05 -22.19 -17.75
CA ASP A 94 4.45 -22.29 -19.16
C ASP A 94 4.21 -20.95 -19.87
N PRO A 95 5.23 -20.37 -20.51
CA PRO A 95 5.03 -19.16 -21.28
C PRO A 95 4.10 -19.48 -22.46
N PRO A 96 3.07 -18.66 -22.70
CA PRO A 96 2.25 -18.79 -23.90
C PRO A 96 3.09 -18.58 -25.15
N ALA A 97 2.68 -19.22 -26.25
CA ALA A 97 3.25 -18.91 -27.56
C ALA A 97 3.01 -17.44 -27.95
N HIS A 98 1.83 -16.92 -27.62
CA HIS A 98 1.44 -15.53 -27.86
C HIS A 98 0.52 -15.02 -26.74
N LEU A 99 0.80 -13.82 -26.24
CA LEU A 99 -0.10 -13.07 -25.36
C LEU A 99 -0.94 -12.08 -26.17
N PRO A 100 -2.15 -11.72 -25.70
CA PRO A 100 -2.96 -10.72 -26.36
C PRO A 100 -2.26 -9.36 -26.34
N ALA A 101 -2.43 -8.61 -27.43
CA ALA A 101 -2.14 -7.19 -27.40
C ALA A 101 -3.14 -6.48 -26.47
N GLY A 102 -2.63 -5.61 -25.60
CA GLY A 102 -3.46 -4.73 -24.78
C GLY A 102 -3.61 -3.34 -25.39
N PRO A 103 -4.60 -2.56 -24.95
CA PRO A 103 -4.64 -1.13 -25.24
C PRO A 103 -3.45 -0.42 -24.58
N ALA A 104 -3.03 0.71 -25.13
CA ALA A 104 -2.01 1.55 -24.50
C ALA A 104 -2.52 2.26 -23.23
N ILE A 105 -3.83 2.51 -23.16
CA ILE A 105 -4.51 3.19 -22.06
C ILE A 105 -5.79 2.42 -21.68
N ALA A 106 -6.06 2.25 -20.38
CA ALA A 106 -7.34 1.79 -19.85
C ALA A 106 -7.64 2.51 -18.53
N ASP A 107 -8.90 2.87 -18.30
CA ASP A 107 -9.36 3.63 -17.13
C ASP A 107 -8.54 4.90 -16.82
N GLY A 108 -8.00 5.54 -17.87
CA GLY A 108 -7.15 6.74 -17.76
C GLY A 108 -5.70 6.47 -17.36
N PHE A 109 -5.30 5.21 -17.25
CA PHE A 109 -3.92 4.82 -16.93
C PHE A 109 -3.18 4.33 -18.17
N PRO A 110 -1.87 4.62 -18.32
CA PRO A 110 -1.02 3.87 -19.23
C PRO A 110 -1.01 2.41 -18.81
N ILE A 111 -0.97 1.49 -19.77
CA ILE A 111 -1.07 0.05 -19.53
C ILE A 111 0.20 -0.65 -20.01
N ILE A 112 0.77 -1.50 -19.16
CA ILE A 112 1.88 -2.39 -19.56
C ILE A 112 1.36 -3.48 -20.50
N SER A 113 2.23 -4.02 -21.36
CA SER A 113 1.87 -5.17 -22.19
C SER A 113 1.59 -6.41 -21.33
N ALA A 114 0.84 -7.36 -21.90
CA ALA A 114 0.63 -8.66 -21.28
C ALA A 114 1.95 -9.41 -21.05
N ASP A 115 2.92 -9.32 -21.98
CA ASP A 115 4.26 -9.92 -21.80
C ASP A 115 4.97 -9.37 -20.57
N LYS A 116 5.01 -8.03 -20.44
CA LYS A 116 5.61 -7.39 -19.28
C LYS A 116 4.91 -7.82 -18.00
N ALA A 117 3.57 -7.91 -18.00
CA ALA A 117 2.81 -8.37 -16.83
C ALA A 117 3.06 -9.85 -16.50
N PHE A 118 3.25 -10.70 -17.52
CA PHE A 118 3.59 -12.10 -17.33
C PHE A 118 5.00 -12.27 -16.74
N ASP A 119 5.95 -11.43 -17.13
CA ASP A 119 7.28 -11.39 -16.49
C ASP A 119 7.18 -11.05 -14.98
N LEU A 120 6.20 -10.23 -14.57
CA LEU A 120 5.99 -9.88 -13.15
C LEU A 120 5.45 -11.04 -12.31
N LEU A 121 4.86 -12.08 -12.92
CA LEU A 121 4.48 -13.30 -12.22
C LEU A 121 5.70 -14.13 -11.76
N HIS A 122 6.91 -13.81 -12.24
CA HIS A 122 8.14 -14.56 -12.00
C HIS A 122 9.16 -13.81 -11.12
N PRO A 123 8.82 -13.29 -9.92
CA PRO A 123 9.79 -12.55 -9.11
C PRO A 123 10.96 -13.44 -8.63
N HIS A 124 10.77 -14.76 -8.61
CA HIS A 124 11.83 -15.76 -8.41
C HIS A 124 11.51 -16.93 -9.34
N PRO A 125 12.18 -17.10 -10.50
CA PRO A 125 12.00 -18.29 -11.33
C PRO A 125 12.45 -19.51 -10.52
N GLY A 126 11.50 -20.12 -9.83
CA GLY A 126 11.71 -21.20 -8.88
C GLY A 126 11.93 -22.50 -9.64
N THR A 127 13.15 -23.01 -9.51
CA THR A 127 13.70 -24.27 -10.04
C THR A 127 13.02 -25.53 -9.49
N ILE A 128 11.70 -25.51 -9.26
CA ILE A 128 10.96 -26.75 -8.94
C ILE A 128 10.90 -27.55 -10.24
N ALA A 129 11.92 -28.38 -10.43
CA ALA A 129 12.11 -29.17 -11.62
C ALA A 129 10.91 -30.12 -11.82
N GLY A 130 10.28 -30.01 -12.99
CA GLY A 130 9.37 -31.03 -13.52
C GLY A 130 7.90 -30.63 -13.63
N ILE A 131 7.43 -29.57 -12.97
CA ILE A 131 5.98 -29.26 -12.94
C ILE A 131 5.74 -27.77 -13.14
N ARG A 132 5.01 -27.47 -14.21
CA ARG A 132 4.65 -26.11 -14.62
C ARG A 132 3.14 -26.06 -14.84
N LEU A 133 2.54 -24.92 -14.52
CA LEU A 133 1.13 -24.68 -14.79
C LEU A 133 0.96 -24.14 -16.21
N THR A 134 0.10 -24.78 -16.97
CA THR A 134 -0.26 -24.34 -18.32
C THR A 134 -1.28 -23.20 -18.23
N MET A 135 -0.97 -22.07 -18.85
CA MET A 135 -1.90 -20.95 -18.94
C MET A 135 -3.04 -21.28 -19.90
N THR A 136 -4.27 -20.99 -19.50
CA THR A 136 -5.50 -21.28 -20.28
C THR A 136 -6.15 -20.03 -20.85
N ASP A 137 -5.95 -18.87 -20.22
CA ASP A 137 -6.47 -17.58 -20.69
C ASP A 137 -5.58 -16.44 -20.19
N ALA A 138 -5.54 -15.37 -20.98
CA ALA A 138 -4.93 -14.10 -20.59
C ALA A 138 -5.82 -12.97 -21.15
N ARG A 139 -6.21 -12.04 -20.28
CA ARG A 139 -7.05 -10.90 -20.70
C ARG A 139 -6.81 -9.68 -19.82
N LEU A 140 -7.06 -8.51 -20.38
CA LEU A 140 -7.16 -7.28 -19.58
C LEU A 140 -8.54 -7.25 -18.91
N GLY A 141 -8.57 -6.87 -17.64
CA GLY A 141 -9.78 -6.61 -16.88
C GLY A 141 -9.47 -5.69 -15.71
N ASN A 142 -10.20 -5.84 -14.62
CA ASN A 142 -9.97 -5.10 -13.38
C ASN A 142 -9.79 -6.07 -12.22
N ALA A 143 -8.96 -5.68 -11.25
CA ALA A 143 -8.81 -6.36 -9.97
C ALA A 143 -8.55 -5.33 -8.87
N THR A 144 -8.75 -5.74 -7.63
CA THR A 144 -8.62 -4.90 -6.45
C THR A 144 -7.18 -4.87 -5.97
N PHE A 145 -6.64 -3.69 -5.71
CA PHE A 145 -5.30 -3.51 -5.15
C PHE A 145 -5.32 -2.49 -4.03
N GLY A 146 -4.53 -2.73 -2.99
CA GLY A 146 -4.26 -1.75 -1.94
C GLY A 146 -3.40 -0.61 -2.47
N SER A 147 -3.79 0.63 -2.20
CA SER A 147 -3.05 1.84 -2.58
C SER A 147 -2.95 2.85 -1.43
N ASP A 148 -2.22 3.95 -1.63
CA ASP A 148 -2.23 5.13 -0.75
C ASP A 148 -3.62 5.74 -0.54
N ARG A 149 -4.61 5.31 -1.33
CA ARG A 149 -6.00 5.78 -1.32
C ARG A 149 -6.97 4.70 -0.86
N GLY A 150 -6.48 3.64 -0.22
CA GLY A 150 -7.25 2.44 0.14
C GLY A 150 -7.34 1.44 -1.01
N GLU A 151 -8.25 0.48 -0.88
CA GLU A 151 -8.52 -0.51 -1.93
C GLU A 151 -9.15 0.14 -3.16
N ARG A 152 -8.64 -0.21 -4.34
CA ARG A 152 -9.14 0.28 -5.62
C ARG A 152 -9.25 -0.84 -6.62
N SER A 153 -10.36 -0.87 -7.35
CA SER A 153 -10.45 -1.61 -8.60
C SER A 153 -9.66 -0.88 -9.67
N LEU A 154 -8.64 -1.53 -10.23
CA LEU A 154 -7.69 -0.95 -11.19
C LEU A 154 -7.49 -1.91 -12.38
N PRO A 155 -7.06 -1.41 -13.55
CA PRO A 155 -6.68 -2.25 -14.67
C PRO A 155 -5.67 -3.32 -14.27
N ALA A 156 -5.95 -4.57 -14.65
CA ALA A 156 -5.14 -5.74 -14.34
C ALA A 156 -5.10 -6.71 -15.52
N TRP A 157 -3.94 -7.32 -15.75
CA TRP A 157 -3.85 -8.53 -16.55
C TRP A 157 -4.26 -9.72 -15.70
N LEU A 158 -5.25 -10.45 -16.17
CA LEU A 158 -5.84 -11.61 -15.51
C LEU A 158 -5.35 -12.87 -16.23
N PHE A 159 -4.51 -13.65 -15.57
CA PHE A 159 -3.94 -14.89 -16.11
C PHE A 159 -4.61 -16.09 -15.48
N SER A 160 -5.23 -16.95 -16.29
CA SER A 160 -5.85 -18.19 -15.81
C SER A 160 -4.96 -19.38 -16.15
N PHE A 161 -4.95 -20.37 -15.26
CA PHE A 161 -4.11 -21.56 -15.39
C PHE A 161 -4.92 -22.82 -15.18
N THR A 162 -4.49 -23.92 -15.79
CA THR A 162 -4.99 -25.26 -15.44
C THR A 162 -4.85 -25.47 -13.94
N HIS A 163 -5.84 -26.10 -13.31
CA HIS A 163 -5.82 -26.46 -11.89
C HIS A 163 -5.92 -25.29 -10.88
N VAL A 164 -6.04 -24.04 -11.33
CA VAL A 164 -6.16 -22.86 -10.44
C VAL A 164 -7.59 -22.33 -10.46
N ASP A 165 -8.18 -22.12 -9.27
CA ASP A 165 -9.50 -21.50 -9.16
C ASP A 165 -9.40 -19.98 -9.27
N GLY A 166 -9.79 -19.46 -10.44
CA GLY A 166 -9.77 -18.03 -10.74
C GLY A 166 -8.43 -17.54 -11.31
N PRO A 167 -8.40 -16.30 -11.81
CA PRO A 167 -7.19 -15.74 -12.39
C PRO A 167 -6.19 -15.28 -11.32
N ILE A 168 -4.93 -15.18 -11.73
CA ILE A 168 -3.91 -14.39 -11.02
C ILE A 168 -3.95 -12.98 -11.61
N PRO A 169 -4.34 -11.96 -10.84
CA PRO A 169 -4.30 -10.57 -11.28
C PRO A 169 -2.91 -9.98 -11.11
N VAL A 170 -2.42 -9.33 -12.16
CA VAL A 170 -1.21 -8.50 -12.15
C VAL A 170 -1.62 -7.08 -12.48
N LEU A 171 -1.21 -6.11 -11.66
CA LEU A 171 -1.54 -4.70 -11.90
C LEU A 171 -1.03 -4.28 -13.29
N ALA A 172 -1.93 -3.76 -14.12
CA ALA A 172 -1.60 -3.35 -15.48
C ALA A 172 -1.23 -1.87 -15.60
N VAL A 173 -1.49 -1.06 -14.56
CA VAL A 173 -1.14 0.36 -14.51
C VAL A 173 0.37 0.52 -14.73
N GLY A 174 0.76 1.30 -15.74
CA GLY A 174 2.14 1.51 -16.13
C GLY A 174 2.92 2.38 -15.13
N PRO A 175 4.26 2.25 -15.09
CA PRO A 175 5.10 2.89 -14.09
C PRO A 175 5.01 4.42 -14.07
N ALA A 176 4.69 5.06 -15.21
CA ALA A 176 4.50 6.50 -15.29
C ALA A 176 3.33 7.03 -14.44
N ALA A 177 2.37 6.18 -14.08
CA ALA A 177 1.26 6.52 -13.19
C ALA A 177 1.45 6.01 -11.75
N GLN A 178 2.61 5.40 -11.47
CA GLN A 178 2.97 4.89 -10.16
C GLN A 178 4.08 5.75 -9.55
N TRP A 179 4.17 5.73 -8.23
CA TRP A 179 5.29 6.30 -7.51
C TRP A 179 5.73 5.38 -6.39
N TYR A 180 7.04 5.27 -6.23
CA TYR A 180 7.69 4.52 -5.19
C TYR A 180 8.88 5.32 -4.66
N PRO A 181 9.13 5.31 -3.34
CA PRO A 181 10.29 5.96 -2.76
C PRO A 181 11.55 5.18 -3.13
N SER A 182 12.26 5.59 -4.17
CA SER A 182 13.46 4.89 -4.68
C SER A 182 14.55 4.68 -3.62
N ALA A 183 14.65 5.59 -2.64
CA ALA A 183 15.58 5.46 -1.51
C ALA A 183 15.23 4.33 -0.52
N LEU A 184 14.01 3.78 -0.57
CA LEU A 184 13.61 2.60 0.23
C LEU A 184 13.79 1.29 -0.53
N VAL A 185 14.21 1.34 -1.79
CA VAL A 185 14.53 0.19 -2.64
C VAL A 185 15.98 -0.26 -2.37
N GLY A 186 16.27 -0.74 -1.16
CA GLY A 186 17.57 -1.36 -0.85
C GLY A 186 17.63 -2.79 -1.38
N HIS A 187 18.62 -3.13 -2.22
CA HIS A 187 19.09 -4.45 -2.73
C HIS A 187 18.09 -5.59 -3.09
N ALA A 188 16.79 -5.44 -2.89
CA ALA A 188 15.75 -6.41 -3.17
C ALA A 188 14.53 -5.69 -3.73
N GLY A 189 14.27 -5.89 -5.02
CA GLY A 189 13.01 -5.47 -5.65
C GLY A 189 13.08 -4.14 -6.38
N GLN A 190 13.62 -4.17 -7.60
CA GLN A 190 13.40 -3.11 -8.57
C GLN A 190 11.89 -2.86 -8.75
N PRO A 191 11.45 -1.60 -8.78
CA PRO A 191 10.14 -1.27 -9.32
C PRO A 191 10.17 -1.48 -10.84
N TYR A 192 9.11 -2.10 -11.37
CA TYR A 192 9.07 -2.61 -12.75
C TYR A 192 8.62 -1.61 -13.80
#